data_AF-A0A3B8JWV0-F1
#
_entry.id   AF-A0A3B8JWV0-F1
#
_cell.length_a   1.000
_cell.length_b   1.000
_cell.length_c   1.000
_cell.angle_alpha   90.00
_cell.angle_beta   90.00
_cell.angle_gamma   90.00
#
_symmetry.space_group_name_H-M   'P 1'
#
loop_
_entity.id
_entity.type
_entity.pdbx_description
1 polymer ?
#
loop_
_entity_poly.entity_id
_entity_poly.type
_entity_poly.pdbx_seq_one_letter_code
_entity_poly.pdbx_strand_id
1 'polypeptide(L)'
;MNQLGQEKESSLTFNYLPAAPPRPAVNILTPPEGSHINGDTWIKIEAAAANELGEEGLSCLFLEVEGIRMAEAGLPHTSINWLWETAGYDEGIITIRAVAADVLGQESSDQVSILLDRTPPGPVSLHEPFQGQSGVRLPVKFSWETAESLSPPRYRLQLAAAESGLGEEGVFNAPLLDIEDLPDNCYTLWDLPLQSGKRYLWRVQASDLAGNQGPWSEAREFRTYIPSGSGVSPGKGDGSGVVPSYQHENLNTTGQAAPKMDEETPGPETATEDMADMAGVKVFADLEPGHPAAEAILFLYNRGIVKGMGEGIFAPTLPLSRAQAVALLIKFPLETDRKGPPSPGTFEDLESGAWYTPAVKAAAGIGLLSGYEDNSFRPASPINGAEFAALLCRLENFVIKSLEVPANTGEALKEAELASGLREAVLNKTPPWAANSVAALIKRGIIGEKELAWFEPRQPLSRAEAAILLWKAYLYYQIDAS
;
A
#
# COMPACT_ATOMS: atom_id res chain seq x y z
N MET A 1 47.96 77.00 1.32
CA MET A 1 46.96 77.54 2.27
C MET A 1 45.58 77.26 1.70
N ASN A 2 44.98 76.13 2.06
CA ASN A 2 43.56 75.86 1.83
C ASN A 2 43.02 75.12 3.06
N GLN A 3 41.76 75.39 3.34
CA GLN A 3 41.14 75.47 4.66
C GLN A 3 40.96 74.12 5.37
N LEU A 4 41.01 74.18 6.71
CA LEU A 4 40.75 73.09 7.65
C LEU A 4 39.35 72.50 7.44
N GLY A 5 39.30 71.17 7.37
CA GLY A 5 38.08 70.41 7.62
C GLY A 5 37.79 70.32 9.11
N GLN A 6 36.51 70.44 9.46
CA GLN A 6 35.93 69.80 10.64
C GLN A 6 34.52 69.36 10.29
N GLU A 7 34.37 68.07 9.98
CA GLU A 7 33.09 67.39 10.15
C GLU A 7 33.18 66.57 11.44
N LYS A 8 32.16 66.78 12.27
CA LYS A 8 32.02 66.29 13.63
C LYS A 8 31.37 64.91 13.54
N GLU A 9 32.15 63.84 13.49
CA GLU A 9 31.57 62.49 13.60
C GLU A 9 31.03 62.29 15.03
N SER A 10 29.71 62.15 15.12
CA SER A 10 29.01 61.81 16.35
C SER A 10 28.93 60.29 16.40
N SER A 11 29.66 59.67 17.33
CA SER A 11 29.63 58.22 17.55
C SER A 11 28.27 57.78 18.06
N LEU A 12 27.49 57.09 17.22
CA LEU A 12 26.31 56.33 17.65
C LEU A 12 26.77 55.04 18.32
N THR A 13 26.72 54.98 19.65
CA THR A 13 26.81 53.74 20.41
C THR A 13 25.56 52.90 20.14
N PHE A 14 25.70 51.83 19.36
CA PHE A 14 24.70 50.77 19.27
C PHE A 14 24.64 50.04 20.61
N ASN A 15 23.58 50.25 21.37
CA ASN A 15 23.26 49.40 22.51
C ASN A 15 22.89 48.01 21.96
N TYR A 16 23.82 47.06 22.08
CA TYR A 16 23.55 45.65 21.81
C TYR A 16 22.61 45.18 22.92
N LEU A 17 21.33 44.98 22.60
CA LEU A 17 20.44 44.23 23.49
C LEU A 17 20.97 42.79 23.55
N PRO A 18 21.23 42.21 24.73
CA PRO A 18 21.62 40.81 24.82
C PRO A 18 20.52 39.95 24.19
N ALA A 19 20.92 38.89 23.48
CA ALA A 19 19.97 37.91 22.94
C ALA A 19 19.11 37.36 24.09
N ALA A 20 17.82 37.16 23.82
CA ALA A 20 16.92 36.56 24.80
C ALA A 20 17.47 35.18 25.24
N PRO A 21 17.39 34.84 26.54
CA PRO A 21 17.84 33.53 27.01
C PRO A 21 17.07 32.40 26.31
N PRO A 22 17.70 31.24 26.11
CA PRO A 22 17.06 30.11 25.43
C PRO A 22 15.99 29.47 26.33
N ARG A 23 14.92 28.94 25.72
CA ARG A 23 13.79 28.29 26.42
C ARG A 23 14.07 26.80 26.66
N PRO A 24 13.47 26.17 27.68
CA PRO A 24 13.53 24.72 27.84
C PRO A 24 12.90 24.01 26.63
N ALA A 25 13.33 22.77 26.36
CA ALA A 25 12.71 21.89 25.38
C ALA A 25 11.78 20.89 26.08
N VAL A 26 10.66 20.52 25.44
CA VAL A 26 9.74 19.48 25.89
C VAL A 26 9.17 18.76 24.68
N ASN A 27 9.05 17.44 24.75
CA ASN A 27 8.49 16.60 23.70
C ASN A 27 7.64 15.48 24.29
N ILE A 28 6.47 15.25 23.71
CA ILE A 28 5.64 14.06 23.94
C ILE A 28 6.13 12.98 22.98
N LEU A 29 6.63 11.88 23.52
CA LEU A 29 7.15 10.75 22.73
C LEU A 29 6.08 9.70 22.45
N THR A 30 5.19 9.47 23.41
CA THR A 30 4.04 8.58 23.27
C THR A 30 2.82 9.17 24.00
N PRO A 31 1.61 8.97 23.48
CA PRO A 31 1.32 8.55 22.11
C PRO A 31 1.75 9.63 21.09
N PRO A 32 2.14 9.26 19.85
CA PRO A 32 2.41 10.23 18.80
C PRO A 32 1.12 10.92 18.33
N GLU A 33 1.27 12.09 17.67
CA GLU A 33 0.18 12.81 17.01
C GLU A 33 -0.64 11.88 16.11
N GLY A 34 -1.97 11.98 16.18
CA GLY A 34 -2.89 11.22 15.35
C GLY A 34 -3.10 9.76 15.78
N SER A 35 -2.57 9.34 16.94
CA SER A 35 -2.77 7.96 17.42
C SER A 35 -4.24 7.61 17.62
N HIS A 36 -4.62 6.39 17.29
CA HIS A 36 -5.93 5.80 17.58
C HIS A 36 -5.78 4.82 18.74
N ILE A 37 -6.54 5.01 19.82
CA ILE A 37 -6.33 4.24 21.06
C ILE A 37 -7.65 3.64 21.53
N ASN A 38 -7.58 2.36 21.86
CA ASN A 38 -8.63 1.61 22.52
C ASN A 38 -8.16 1.18 23.92
N GLY A 39 -8.50 2.00 24.93
CA GLY A 39 -8.17 1.73 26.33
C GLY A 39 -6.93 2.46 26.83
N ASP A 40 -6.33 1.95 27.89
CA ASP A 40 -5.28 2.63 28.64
C ASP A 40 -3.94 2.63 27.87
N THR A 41 -3.18 3.72 28.01
CA THR A 41 -1.92 3.91 27.27
C THR A 41 -0.86 4.62 28.10
N TRP A 42 0.40 4.50 27.70
CA TRP A 42 1.51 5.21 28.34
C TRP A 42 1.76 6.56 27.67
N ILE A 43 1.69 7.62 28.47
CA ILE A 43 2.14 8.96 28.08
C ILE A 43 3.59 9.12 28.52
N LYS A 44 4.49 9.23 27.54
CA LYS A 44 5.92 9.46 27.79
C LYS A 44 6.29 10.86 27.32
N ILE A 45 6.84 11.66 28.23
CA ILE A 45 7.29 13.04 27.98
C ILE A 45 8.76 13.12 28.35
N GLU A 46 9.54 13.83 27.54
CA GLU A 46 10.92 14.21 27.86
C GLU A 46 11.09 15.72 27.74
N ALA A 47 11.81 16.32 28.66
CA ALA A 47 12.12 17.74 28.69
C ALA A 47 13.60 17.97 29.00
N ALA A 48 14.18 19.05 28.47
CA ALA A 48 15.57 19.40 28.71
C ALA A 48 15.68 20.89 29.05
N ALA A 49 16.57 21.21 29.99
CA ALA A 49 16.98 22.59 30.21
C ALA A 49 17.72 23.13 28.98
N ALA A 50 17.70 24.45 28.81
CA ALA A 50 18.18 25.10 27.61
C ALA A 50 19.73 25.12 27.45
N ASN A 51 20.49 24.74 28.49
CA ASN A 51 21.94 24.70 28.49
C ASN A 51 22.52 23.39 29.06
N GLU A 52 23.58 22.86 28.42
CA GLU A 52 24.26 21.60 28.80
C GLU A 52 25.00 21.68 30.16
N LEU A 53 25.18 22.88 30.71
CA LEU A 53 25.94 23.14 31.94
C LEU A 53 25.11 23.06 33.22
N GLY A 54 23.78 22.89 33.14
CA GLY A 54 22.95 22.56 34.32
C GLY A 54 22.87 23.64 35.41
N GLU A 55 23.28 24.88 35.14
CA GLU A 55 23.22 25.98 36.14
C GLU A 55 21.84 26.65 36.22
N GLU A 56 20.93 26.37 35.26
CA GLU A 56 19.59 27.00 35.15
C GLU A 56 18.46 25.97 34.96
N GLY A 57 18.53 24.82 35.65
CA GLY A 57 17.67 23.64 35.43
C GLY A 57 16.15 23.89 35.35
N LEU A 58 15.41 22.87 34.90
CA LEU A 58 13.95 22.91 34.87
C LEU A 58 13.40 23.25 36.27
N SER A 59 12.37 24.09 36.33
CA SER A 59 11.61 24.39 37.55
C SER A 59 10.33 23.57 37.64
N CYS A 60 9.72 23.23 36.50
CA CYS A 60 8.57 22.33 36.43
C CYS A 60 8.52 21.55 35.12
N LEU A 61 7.92 20.36 35.20
CA LEU A 61 7.48 19.57 34.07
C LEU A 61 6.15 18.95 34.45
N PHE A 62 5.09 19.23 33.69
CA PHE A 62 3.77 18.67 33.96
C PHE A 62 3.02 18.28 32.70
N LEU A 63 2.08 17.38 32.89
CA LEU A 63 1.18 16.82 31.89
C LEU A 63 -0.23 17.37 32.10
N GLU A 64 -0.84 17.86 31.04
CA GLU A 64 -2.25 18.22 30.95
C GLU A 64 -2.97 17.32 29.94
N VAL A 65 -4.19 16.90 30.27
CA VAL A 65 -5.09 16.20 29.34
C VAL A 65 -6.41 16.97 29.34
N GLU A 66 -6.88 17.41 28.16
CA GLU A 66 -8.06 18.29 28.03
C GLU A 66 -7.96 19.56 28.91
N GLY A 67 -6.75 20.10 29.08
CA GLY A 67 -6.48 21.27 29.92
C GLY A 67 -6.55 21.01 31.43
N ILE A 68 -6.70 19.76 31.86
CA ILE A 68 -6.65 19.36 33.27
C ILE A 68 -5.25 18.82 33.58
N ARG A 69 -4.60 19.37 34.60
CA ARG A 69 -3.26 18.94 35.04
C ARG A 69 -3.33 17.57 35.73
N MET A 70 -2.63 16.58 35.15
CA MET A 70 -2.69 15.17 35.55
C MET A 70 -1.48 14.73 36.38
N ALA A 71 -0.28 15.14 35.97
CA ALA A 71 0.96 14.70 36.60
C ALA A 71 2.03 15.80 36.59
N GLU A 72 2.96 15.73 37.55
CA GLU A 72 4.13 16.60 37.66
C GLU A 72 5.35 15.75 38.02
N ALA A 73 6.48 15.96 37.32
CA ALA A 73 7.74 15.31 37.69
C ALA A 73 8.48 16.11 38.76
N GLY A 74 8.97 15.42 39.79
CA GLY A 74 9.89 16.00 40.76
C GLY A 74 11.29 16.16 40.19
N LEU A 75 11.94 17.31 40.43
CA LEU A 75 13.33 17.53 40.08
C LEU A 75 14.24 16.50 40.78
N PRO A 76 15.30 15.97 40.14
CA PRO A 76 15.92 16.41 38.89
C PRO A 76 15.38 15.70 37.64
N HIS A 77 14.25 15.00 37.72
CA HIS A 77 13.78 14.15 36.62
C HIS A 77 13.29 14.98 35.43
N THR A 78 13.88 14.73 34.27
CA THR A 78 13.60 15.36 32.97
C THR A 78 12.56 14.61 32.14
N SER A 79 11.84 13.65 32.73
CA SER A 79 10.85 12.85 32.01
C SER A 79 9.66 12.47 32.89
N ILE A 80 8.51 12.32 32.25
CA ILE A 80 7.30 11.72 32.81
C ILE A 80 7.01 10.46 32.02
N ASN A 81 6.77 9.35 32.71
CA ASN A 81 6.16 8.16 32.11
C ASN A 81 4.91 7.82 32.92
N TRP A 82 3.75 8.12 32.36
CA TRP A 82 2.48 8.08 33.07
C TRP A 82 1.53 7.10 32.39
N LEU A 83 1.03 6.12 33.15
CA LEU A 83 -0.06 5.25 32.67
C LEU A 83 -1.35 6.06 32.71
N TRP A 84 -1.90 6.38 31.54
CA TRP A 84 -3.13 7.12 31.41
C TRP A 84 -4.32 6.16 31.33
N GLU A 85 -5.14 6.21 32.38
CA GLU A 85 -6.42 5.51 32.46
C GLU A 85 -7.49 6.29 31.69
N THR A 86 -8.00 5.71 30.60
CA THR A 86 -8.90 6.41 29.66
C THR A 86 -10.39 6.26 30.00
N ALA A 87 -10.72 5.42 30.99
CA ALA A 87 -12.10 5.09 31.36
C ALA A 87 -12.96 6.31 31.76
N GLY A 88 -12.33 7.40 32.20
CA GLY A 88 -13.01 8.64 32.60
C GLY A 88 -13.24 9.66 31.47
N TYR A 89 -12.81 9.36 30.24
CA TYR A 89 -12.86 10.29 29.10
C TYR A 89 -13.91 9.84 28.09
N ASP A 90 -14.65 10.80 27.52
CA ASP A 90 -15.54 10.56 26.38
C ASP A 90 -14.73 10.18 25.13
N GLU A 91 -15.33 9.41 24.23
CA GLU A 91 -14.70 9.09 22.94
C GLU A 91 -14.61 10.32 22.04
N GLY A 92 -13.58 10.36 21.20
CA GLY A 92 -13.29 11.48 20.32
C GLY A 92 -11.86 11.97 20.42
N ILE A 93 -11.61 13.17 19.88
CA ILE A 93 -10.28 13.76 19.85
C ILE A 93 -9.93 14.22 21.27
N ILE A 94 -8.84 13.68 21.81
CA ILE A 94 -8.28 14.09 23.09
C ILE A 94 -6.94 14.79 22.87
N THR A 95 -6.80 15.95 23.49
CA THR A 95 -5.61 16.78 23.49
C THR A 95 -4.76 16.50 24.72
N ILE A 96 -3.51 16.11 24.49
CA ILE A 96 -2.48 15.90 25.51
C ILE A 96 -1.45 17.01 25.36
N ARG A 97 -1.16 17.73 26.43
CA ARG A 97 -0.20 18.84 26.43
C ARG A 97 0.84 18.64 27.52
N ALA A 98 2.11 18.77 27.15
CA ALA A 98 3.24 18.76 28.05
C ALA A 98 3.81 20.17 28.17
N VAL A 99 4.14 20.60 29.40
CA VAL A 99 4.68 21.94 29.66
C VAL A 99 5.93 21.82 30.50
N ALA A 100 6.98 22.52 30.07
CA ALA A 100 8.22 22.66 30.83
C ALA A 100 8.51 24.14 31.10
N ALA A 101 8.92 24.46 32.32
CA ALA A 101 9.43 25.78 32.68
C ALA A 101 10.83 25.70 33.28
N ASP A 102 11.64 26.74 33.11
CA ASP A 102 12.94 26.89 33.76
C ASP A 102 12.84 27.71 35.08
N VAL A 103 13.94 27.82 35.82
CA VAL A 103 14.01 28.63 37.06
C VAL A 103 13.83 30.14 36.84
N LEU A 104 13.92 30.62 35.59
CA LEU A 104 13.68 32.00 35.20
C LEU A 104 12.20 32.25 34.83
N GLY A 105 11.36 31.20 34.86
CA GLY A 105 9.95 31.25 34.51
C GLY A 105 9.68 31.25 33.01
N GLN A 106 10.66 30.88 32.18
CA GLN A 106 10.43 30.70 30.75
C GLN A 106 9.78 29.35 30.48
N GLU A 107 8.66 29.38 29.77
CA GLU A 107 7.88 28.19 29.45
C GLU A 107 8.04 27.78 27.97
N SER A 108 7.94 26.47 27.74
CA SER A 108 7.67 25.85 26.46
C SER A 108 6.64 24.73 26.63
N SER A 109 5.96 24.38 25.54
CA SER A 109 5.01 23.27 25.55
C SER A 109 5.03 22.51 24.25
N ASP A 110 4.74 21.23 24.34
CA ASP A 110 4.44 20.34 23.23
C ASP A 110 3.02 19.79 23.40
N GLN A 111 2.34 19.52 22.30
CA GLN A 111 0.94 19.09 22.32
C GLN A 111 0.71 18.06 21.23
N VAL A 112 0.00 17.00 21.59
CA VAL A 112 -0.52 16.02 20.63
C VAL A 112 -2.03 15.85 20.73
N SER A 113 -2.66 15.57 19.60
CA SER A 113 -4.06 15.21 19.47
C SER A 113 -4.16 13.73 19.10
N ILE A 114 -4.97 12.97 19.81
CA ILE A 114 -5.22 11.55 19.54
C ILE A 114 -6.71 11.28 19.43
N LEU A 115 -7.10 10.16 18.84
CA LEU A 115 -8.50 9.70 18.81
C LEU A 115 -8.68 8.54 19.81
N LEU A 116 -9.48 8.77 20.86
CA LEU A 116 -9.93 7.74 21.78
C LEU A 116 -11.20 7.08 21.21
N ASP A 117 -11.09 5.80 20.87
CA ASP A 117 -12.13 5.05 20.17
C ASP A 117 -12.23 3.62 20.72
N ARG A 118 -13.32 3.35 21.44
CA ARG A 118 -13.66 2.03 22.01
C ARG A 118 -14.94 1.48 21.39
N THR A 119 -15.48 2.17 20.37
CA THR A 119 -16.73 1.79 19.71
C THR A 119 -16.39 0.99 18.46
N PRO A 120 -16.76 -0.31 18.41
CA PRO A 120 -16.52 -1.09 17.20
C PRO A 120 -17.21 -0.52 15.97
N PRO A 121 -16.62 -0.68 14.78
CA PRO A 121 -17.28 -0.34 13.52
C PRO A 121 -18.67 -0.98 13.39
N GLY A 122 -19.58 -0.23 12.76
CA GLY A 122 -20.92 -0.70 12.44
C GLY A 122 -20.94 -1.89 11.46
N PRO A 123 -22.11 -2.51 11.23
CA PRO A 123 -22.25 -3.64 10.33
C PRO A 123 -21.94 -3.28 8.87
N VAL A 124 -21.37 -4.23 8.14
CA VAL A 124 -21.01 -4.05 6.72
C VAL A 124 -22.15 -4.52 5.80
N SER A 125 -22.62 -3.64 4.92
CA SER A 125 -23.62 -3.96 3.89
C SER A 125 -22.97 -4.41 2.59
N LEU A 126 -23.22 -5.64 2.14
CA LEU A 126 -22.61 -6.18 0.92
C LEU A 126 -23.30 -5.69 -0.37
N HIS A 127 -22.56 -5.52 -1.46
CA HIS A 127 -23.07 -5.14 -2.78
C HIS A 127 -22.92 -6.28 -3.81
N GLU A 128 -21.73 -6.51 -4.35
CA GLU A 128 -21.47 -7.56 -5.35
C GLU A 128 -20.47 -8.60 -4.81
N PRO A 129 -20.61 -9.90 -5.13
CA PRO A 129 -21.75 -10.53 -5.81
C PRO A 129 -23.05 -10.51 -4.98
N PHE A 130 -24.21 -10.38 -5.65
CA PHE A 130 -25.51 -10.36 -4.98
C PHE A 130 -25.88 -11.73 -4.39
N GLN A 131 -26.76 -11.75 -3.39
CA GLN A 131 -27.29 -12.99 -2.83
C GLN A 131 -27.95 -13.86 -3.91
N GLY A 132 -27.48 -15.09 -4.08
CA GLY A 132 -27.95 -16.05 -5.07
C GLY A 132 -27.51 -15.76 -6.52
N GLN A 133 -26.62 -14.79 -6.76
CA GLN A 133 -26.20 -14.42 -8.10
C GLN A 133 -25.56 -15.61 -8.81
N SER A 134 -26.01 -15.91 -10.03
CA SER A 134 -25.49 -16.99 -10.86
C SER A 134 -24.74 -16.45 -12.08
N GLY A 135 -23.79 -17.22 -12.60
CA GLY A 135 -23.04 -16.85 -13.80
C GLY A 135 -21.93 -15.83 -13.55
N VAL A 136 -21.47 -15.70 -12.29
CA VAL A 136 -20.35 -14.83 -11.94
C VAL A 136 -19.10 -15.31 -12.67
N ARG A 137 -18.48 -14.42 -13.45
CA ARG A 137 -17.27 -14.70 -14.22
C ARG A 137 -16.04 -14.27 -13.43
N LEU A 138 -14.91 -14.92 -13.70
CA LEU A 138 -13.62 -14.46 -13.20
C LEU A 138 -13.14 -13.23 -14.00
N PRO A 139 -12.48 -12.26 -13.36
CA PRO A 139 -12.25 -12.17 -11.91
C PRO A 139 -13.53 -11.81 -11.14
N VAL A 140 -13.72 -12.36 -9.94
CA VAL A 140 -14.89 -12.03 -9.10
C VAL A 140 -14.63 -10.70 -8.41
N LYS A 141 -15.50 -9.71 -8.62
CA LYS A 141 -15.46 -8.46 -7.86
C LYS A 141 -16.34 -8.58 -6.61
N PHE A 142 -15.72 -8.35 -5.46
CA PHE A 142 -16.39 -8.15 -4.18
C PHE A 142 -16.48 -6.65 -3.89
N SER A 143 -17.63 -6.19 -3.41
CA SER A 143 -17.82 -4.79 -3.01
C SER A 143 -18.86 -4.68 -1.89
N TRP A 144 -18.68 -3.70 -1.03
CA TRP A 144 -19.55 -3.44 0.13
C TRP A 144 -19.58 -1.94 0.47
N GLU A 145 -20.51 -1.55 1.33
CA GLU A 145 -20.62 -0.20 1.86
C GLU A 145 -19.61 0.01 2.99
N THR A 146 -19.07 1.23 3.08
CA THR A 146 -18.13 1.57 4.15
C THR A 146 -18.84 1.53 5.51
N ALA A 147 -18.31 0.74 6.44
CA ALA A 147 -18.81 0.70 7.82
C ALA A 147 -18.69 2.09 8.50
N GLU A 148 -19.73 2.48 9.24
CA GLU A 148 -19.68 3.64 10.11
C GLU A 148 -18.71 3.38 11.28
N SER A 149 -17.75 4.26 11.50
CA SER A 149 -16.72 4.13 12.52
C SER A 149 -16.13 5.49 12.85
N LEU A 150 -15.69 5.70 14.09
CA LEU A 150 -14.99 6.91 14.52
C LEU A 150 -13.59 6.99 13.90
N SER A 151 -12.89 5.85 13.85
CA SER A 151 -11.62 5.70 13.15
C SER A 151 -11.80 5.06 11.76
N PRO A 152 -10.94 5.35 10.77
CA PRO A 152 -11.03 4.75 9.44
C PRO A 152 -11.09 3.21 9.49
N PRO A 153 -12.09 2.57 8.85
CA PRO A 153 -12.22 1.12 8.90
C PRO A 153 -11.25 0.42 7.96
N ARG A 154 -10.86 -0.79 8.36
CA ARG A 154 -10.19 -1.84 7.60
C ARG A 154 -11.11 -3.04 7.51
N TYR A 155 -10.92 -3.88 6.51
CA TYR A 155 -11.83 -4.99 6.23
C TYR A 155 -11.13 -6.34 6.21
N ARG A 156 -11.82 -7.35 6.73
CA ARG A 156 -11.49 -8.75 6.56
C ARG A 156 -12.51 -9.40 5.63
N LEU A 157 -12.06 -9.97 4.51
CA LEU A 157 -12.90 -10.65 3.53
C LEU A 157 -12.69 -12.16 3.61
N GLN A 158 -13.78 -12.90 3.83
CA GLN A 158 -13.79 -14.35 3.81
C GLN A 158 -14.61 -14.91 2.63
N LEU A 159 -14.12 -15.99 2.02
CA LEU A 159 -14.79 -16.79 1.00
C LEU A 159 -14.70 -18.27 1.37
N ALA A 160 -15.75 -19.06 1.16
CA ALA A 160 -15.75 -20.51 1.31
C ALA A 160 -16.58 -21.19 0.23
N ALA A 161 -16.35 -22.48 -0.02
CA ALA A 161 -17.27 -23.28 -0.81
C ALA A 161 -18.57 -23.48 -0.02
N ALA A 162 -19.73 -23.30 -0.67
CA ALA A 162 -21.02 -23.47 0.01
C ALA A 162 -21.25 -24.93 0.49
N GLU A 163 -20.59 -25.89 -0.16
CA GLU A 163 -20.63 -27.32 0.20
C GLU A 163 -19.93 -27.62 1.53
N SER A 164 -18.98 -26.77 1.96
CA SER A 164 -18.30 -26.91 3.24
C SER A 164 -19.20 -26.56 4.44
N GLY A 165 -20.39 -25.99 4.19
CA GLY A 165 -21.31 -25.52 5.22
C GLY A 165 -20.78 -24.31 5.99
N LEU A 166 -21.68 -23.65 6.70
CA LEU A 166 -21.29 -22.77 7.81
C LEU A 166 -21.14 -23.65 9.05
N GLY A 167 -20.06 -23.51 9.80
CA GLY A 167 -19.90 -24.16 11.11
C GLY A 167 -20.92 -23.68 12.12
N GLU A 168 -20.81 -24.16 13.37
CA GLU A 168 -21.59 -23.61 14.48
C GLU A 168 -21.38 -22.08 14.54
N GLU A 169 -22.46 -21.33 14.82
CA GLU A 169 -22.47 -19.85 14.85
C GLU A 169 -22.07 -19.15 13.54
N GLY A 170 -22.13 -19.83 12.39
CA GLY A 170 -21.86 -19.19 11.10
C GLY A 170 -20.38 -19.08 10.75
N VAL A 171 -19.49 -19.78 11.48
CA VAL A 171 -18.04 -19.70 11.28
C VAL A 171 -17.60 -20.43 10.01
N PHE A 172 -16.70 -19.82 9.23
CA PHE A 172 -16.09 -20.50 8.09
C PHE A 172 -14.97 -21.39 8.65
N ASN A 173 -15.24 -22.69 8.78
CA ASN A 173 -14.27 -23.64 9.37
C ASN A 173 -13.00 -23.83 8.53
N ALA A 174 -13.09 -23.57 7.22
CA ALA A 174 -11.98 -23.62 6.27
C ALA A 174 -12.26 -22.64 5.11
N PRO A 175 -12.04 -21.33 5.30
CA PRO A 175 -12.24 -20.37 4.22
C PRO A 175 -11.26 -20.67 3.08
N LEU A 176 -11.77 -20.65 1.85
CA LEU A 176 -10.97 -20.64 0.62
C LEU A 176 -10.14 -19.36 0.49
N LEU A 177 -10.63 -18.28 1.06
CA LEU A 177 -9.96 -16.98 1.13
C LEU A 177 -10.23 -16.36 2.48
N ASP A 178 -9.18 -15.86 3.13
CA ASP A 178 -9.30 -15.03 4.33
C ASP A 178 -8.25 -13.92 4.23
N ILE A 179 -8.67 -12.74 3.77
CA ILE A 179 -7.78 -11.58 3.63
C ILE A 179 -8.12 -10.62 4.76
N GLU A 180 -7.11 -10.24 5.52
CA GLU A 180 -7.19 -9.26 6.59
C GLU A 180 -6.66 -7.89 6.13
N ASP A 181 -7.01 -6.84 6.87
CA ASP A 181 -6.49 -5.48 6.70
C ASP A 181 -6.64 -4.86 5.29
N LEU A 182 -7.78 -5.11 4.65
CA LEU A 182 -8.13 -4.46 3.39
C LEU A 182 -8.50 -2.99 3.64
N PRO A 183 -7.86 -2.02 2.96
CA PRO A 183 -8.13 -0.60 3.17
C PRO A 183 -9.39 -0.14 2.46
N ASP A 184 -9.75 -0.80 1.35
CA ASP A 184 -10.82 -0.40 0.46
C ASP A 184 -12.07 -1.25 0.68
N ASN A 185 -13.24 -0.66 0.39
CA ASN A 185 -14.53 -1.34 0.43
C ASN A 185 -14.82 -2.21 -0.81
N CYS A 186 -13.79 -2.57 -1.56
CA CYS A 186 -13.89 -3.47 -2.70
C CYS A 186 -12.62 -4.30 -2.88
N TYR A 187 -12.79 -5.50 -3.40
CA TYR A 187 -11.71 -6.43 -3.68
C TYR A 187 -11.99 -7.23 -4.95
N THR A 188 -11.05 -7.26 -5.89
CA THR A 188 -11.19 -8.09 -7.10
C THR A 188 -10.34 -9.35 -6.95
N LEU A 189 -11.02 -10.49 -6.85
CA LEU A 189 -10.40 -11.80 -6.77
C LEU A 189 -10.04 -12.29 -8.19
N TRP A 190 -8.75 -12.27 -8.46
CA TRP A 190 -8.19 -12.72 -9.73
C TRP A 190 -7.96 -14.23 -9.76
N ASP A 191 -7.42 -14.79 -8.68
CA ASP A 191 -6.91 -16.17 -8.65
C ASP A 191 -7.31 -16.91 -7.36
N LEU A 192 -8.42 -17.65 -7.45
CA LEU A 192 -8.71 -18.84 -6.66
C LEU A 192 -9.22 -19.89 -7.64
N PRO A 193 -9.01 -21.21 -7.41
CA PRO A 193 -9.55 -22.27 -8.25
C PRO A 193 -11.07 -22.41 -8.03
N LEU A 194 -11.82 -21.33 -8.23
CA LEU A 194 -13.28 -21.35 -8.21
C LEU A 194 -13.73 -22.21 -9.38
N GLN A 195 -14.22 -23.39 -9.05
CA GLN A 195 -14.72 -24.36 -10.02
C GLN A 195 -15.96 -23.78 -10.71
N SER A 196 -16.00 -23.90 -12.02
CA SER A 196 -17.14 -23.52 -12.86
C SER A 196 -18.43 -24.21 -12.39
N GLY A 197 -19.52 -23.44 -12.23
CA GLY A 197 -20.81 -23.97 -11.79
C GLY A 197 -20.96 -24.27 -10.30
N LYS A 198 -19.91 -24.06 -9.48
CA LYS A 198 -19.97 -24.27 -8.03
C LYS A 198 -20.50 -23.04 -7.28
N ARG A 199 -21.01 -23.30 -6.07
CA ARG A 199 -21.55 -22.30 -5.15
C ARG A 199 -20.52 -21.91 -4.10
N TYR A 200 -20.47 -20.61 -3.80
CA TYR A 200 -19.54 -20.01 -2.86
C TYR A 200 -20.27 -19.08 -1.91
N LEU A 201 -19.84 -19.05 -0.66
CA LEU A 201 -20.29 -18.13 0.38
C LEU A 201 -19.20 -17.10 0.64
N TRP A 202 -19.56 -15.83 0.81
CA TRP A 202 -18.62 -14.77 1.17
C TRP A 202 -19.21 -13.82 2.19
N ARG A 203 -18.34 -13.22 3.00
CA ARG A 203 -18.71 -12.24 4.04
C ARG A 203 -17.55 -11.31 4.35
N VAL A 204 -17.86 -10.17 4.97
CA VAL A 204 -16.88 -9.14 5.33
C VAL A 204 -17.06 -8.75 6.80
N GLN A 205 -15.97 -8.49 7.49
CA GLN A 205 -15.96 -7.87 8.83
C GLN A 205 -15.16 -6.56 8.75
N ALA A 206 -15.62 -5.53 9.46
CA ALA A 206 -14.86 -4.30 9.63
C ALA A 206 -14.09 -4.32 10.95
N SER A 207 -12.89 -3.77 10.95
CA SER A 207 -12.11 -3.39 12.13
C SER A 207 -11.67 -1.93 11.99
N ASP A 208 -11.34 -1.25 13.07
CA ASP A 208 -10.83 0.12 13.00
C ASP A 208 -9.33 0.21 13.34
N LEU A 209 -8.75 1.41 13.23
CA LEU A 209 -7.36 1.67 13.58
C LEU A 209 -7.07 1.62 15.10
N ALA A 210 -8.10 1.71 15.94
CA ALA A 210 -7.98 1.52 17.38
C ALA A 210 -8.00 0.02 17.77
N GLY A 211 -8.25 -0.87 16.80
CA GLY A 211 -8.27 -2.32 16.98
C GLY A 211 -9.63 -2.88 17.40
N ASN A 212 -10.70 -2.09 17.42
CA ASN A 212 -12.04 -2.62 17.66
C ASN A 212 -12.50 -3.43 16.44
N GLN A 213 -13.27 -4.51 16.70
CA GLN A 213 -13.80 -5.39 15.66
C GLN A 213 -15.33 -5.31 15.64
N GLY A 214 -15.88 -4.91 14.50
CA GLY A 214 -17.30 -4.91 14.24
C GLY A 214 -17.86 -6.33 14.04
N PRO A 215 -19.20 -6.47 13.90
CA PRO A 215 -19.81 -7.75 13.58
C PRO A 215 -19.47 -8.20 12.15
N TRP A 216 -19.48 -9.51 11.91
CA TRP A 216 -19.47 -10.05 10.56
C TRP A 216 -20.74 -9.65 9.82
N SER A 217 -20.63 -9.37 8.52
CA SER A 217 -21.78 -9.31 7.63
C SER A 217 -22.47 -10.68 7.55
N GLU A 218 -23.74 -10.66 7.12
CA GLU A 218 -24.39 -11.88 6.63
C GLU A 218 -23.56 -12.54 5.52
N ALA A 219 -23.53 -13.87 5.50
CA ALA A 219 -22.86 -14.61 4.45
C ALA A 219 -23.72 -14.64 3.18
N ARG A 220 -23.15 -14.21 2.05
CA ARG A 220 -23.83 -14.22 0.76
C ARG A 220 -23.40 -15.39 -0.12
N GLU A 221 -24.36 -16.02 -0.80
CA GLU A 221 -24.11 -17.09 -1.76
C GLU A 221 -24.03 -16.53 -3.20
N PHE A 222 -23.10 -17.04 -4.00
CA PHE A 222 -23.09 -16.87 -5.46
C PHE A 222 -22.65 -18.15 -6.17
N ARG A 223 -22.90 -18.24 -7.49
CA ARG A 223 -22.51 -19.36 -8.34
C ARG A 223 -21.68 -18.89 -9.54
N THR A 224 -20.55 -19.55 -9.77
CA THR A 224 -19.68 -19.30 -10.93
C THR A 224 -20.28 -19.85 -12.23
N TYR A 225 -19.85 -19.30 -13.37
CA TYR A 225 -20.40 -19.63 -14.69
C TYR A 225 -20.10 -21.05 -15.19
N ILE A 226 -21.04 -21.66 -15.93
CA ILE A 226 -20.90 -22.91 -16.71
C ILE A 226 -20.85 -22.54 -18.21
N PRO A 227 -19.77 -22.82 -18.95
CA PRO A 227 -19.77 -22.64 -20.40
C PRO A 227 -20.59 -23.75 -21.06
N SER A 228 -21.88 -23.53 -21.23
CA SER A 228 -22.70 -24.35 -22.13
C SER A 228 -22.33 -23.98 -23.58
N GLY A 229 -21.70 -24.91 -24.29
CA GLY A 229 -21.32 -24.73 -25.68
C GLY A 229 -22.53 -24.55 -26.59
N SER A 230 -22.61 -23.38 -27.21
CA SER A 230 -23.23 -23.17 -28.52
C SER A 230 -22.94 -21.73 -28.95
N GLY A 231 -22.10 -21.59 -29.96
CA GLY A 231 -21.78 -20.31 -30.56
C GLY A 231 -22.98 -19.75 -31.33
N VAL A 232 -23.33 -18.50 -31.05
CA VAL A 232 -23.93 -17.58 -32.01
C VAL A 232 -23.39 -16.19 -31.68
N SER A 233 -22.62 -15.61 -32.61
CA SER A 233 -22.34 -14.17 -32.64
C SER A 233 -23.65 -13.42 -32.94
N PRO A 234 -24.05 -12.39 -32.17
CA PRO A 234 -25.07 -11.46 -32.63
C PRO A 234 -24.39 -10.31 -33.37
N GLY A 235 -24.76 -10.15 -34.65
CA GLY A 235 -24.46 -8.96 -35.42
C GLY A 235 -25.18 -7.72 -34.89
N LYS A 236 -24.72 -6.56 -35.34
CA LYS A 236 -25.32 -5.22 -35.19
C LYS A 236 -26.85 -5.23 -35.23
N GLY A 237 -27.47 -4.56 -34.26
CA GLY A 237 -28.88 -4.15 -34.30
C GLY A 237 -29.21 -3.16 -33.18
N ASP A 238 -29.68 -1.99 -33.55
CA ASP A 238 -30.06 -0.87 -32.68
C ASP A 238 -31.30 -1.15 -31.82
N GLY A 239 -31.38 -0.48 -30.67
CA GLY A 239 -32.64 0.10 -30.19
C GLY A 239 -33.47 -0.66 -29.15
N SER A 240 -33.68 0.01 -28.00
CA SER A 240 -34.94 0.06 -27.25
C SER A 240 -35.48 -1.23 -26.60
N GLY A 241 -35.25 -1.33 -25.28
CA GLY A 241 -36.34 -1.33 -24.28
C GLY A 241 -37.19 -2.59 -24.09
N VAL A 242 -37.71 -2.68 -22.86
CA VAL A 242 -38.77 -3.57 -22.36
C VAL A 242 -38.30 -4.92 -21.79
N VAL A 243 -38.18 -4.93 -20.46
CA VAL A 243 -38.40 -6.10 -19.60
C VAL A 243 -39.89 -6.46 -19.64
N PRO A 244 -40.24 -7.76 -19.73
CA PRO A 244 -41.30 -8.22 -18.85
C PRO A 244 -41.02 -9.58 -18.18
N SER A 245 -41.73 -9.72 -17.08
CA SER A 245 -41.82 -10.74 -16.04
C SER A 245 -42.62 -11.99 -16.41
N TYR A 246 -42.79 -12.85 -15.39
CA TYR A 246 -43.75 -13.98 -15.19
C TYR A 246 -43.16 -15.38 -15.44
N GLN A 247 -42.95 -16.18 -14.38
CA GLN A 247 -43.91 -17.00 -13.59
C GLN A 247 -44.29 -18.34 -14.27
N HIS A 248 -44.02 -19.40 -13.50
CA HIS A 248 -44.52 -20.79 -13.50
C HIS A 248 -45.78 -21.09 -14.34
N GLU A 249 -45.81 -22.20 -15.09
CA GLU A 249 -46.32 -23.51 -14.65
C GLU A 249 -46.44 -24.55 -15.79
N ASN A 250 -46.15 -25.80 -15.40
CA ASN A 250 -46.40 -27.13 -15.98
C ASN A 250 -47.30 -27.31 -17.21
N LEU A 251 -46.92 -28.25 -18.10
CA LEU A 251 -47.70 -29.47 -18.38
C LEU A 251 -46.93 -30.49 -19.24
N ASN A 252 -47.19 -31.75 -18.89
CA ASN A 252 -46.55 -33.00 -19.29
C ASN A 252 -47.17 -33.54 -20.60
N THR A 253 -46.41 -34.24 -21.47
CA THR A 253 -46.78 -35.53 -22.12
C THR A 253 -45.77 -36.00 -23.20
N THR A 254 -45.04 -37.06 -22.81
CA THR A 254 -44.73 -38.33 -23.51
C THR A 254 -44.78 -38.47 -25.04
N GLY A 255 -43.69 -39.01 -25.62
CA GLY A 255 -43.66 -39.68 -26.93
C GLY A 255 -42.27 -40.20 -27.32
N GLN A 256 -41.98 -41.48 -27.01
CA GLN A 256 -40.86 -42.31 -27.53
C GLN A 256 -40.96 -42.45 -29.08
N ALA A 257 -39.95 -42.66 -29.92
CA ALA A 257 -38.78 -43.56 -29.83
C ALA A 257 -37.67 -43.19 -30.88
N ALA A 258 -36.49 -43.78 -30.66
CA ALA A 258 -35.14 -43.54 -31.22
C ALA A 258 -34.86 -44.29 -32.58
N PRO A 259 -33.65 -44.33 -33.22
CA PRO A 259 -32.28 -44.21 -32.66
C PRO A 259 -31.25 -43.31 -33.39
N LYS A 260 -30.18 -43.05 -32.61
CA LYS A 260 -28.90 -42.40 -32.95
C LYS A 260 -27.85 -43.42 -33.43
N MET A 261 -26.90 -42.94 -34.21
CA MET A 261 -25.51 -43.37 -34.47
C MET A 261 -24.66 -42.11 -34.18
N ASP A 262 -23.50 -42.06 -33.52
CA ASP A 262 -22.53 -43.05 -33.05
C ASP A 262 -21.67 -42.42 -31.93
N GLU A 263 -20.94 -43.30 -31.23
CA GLU A 263 -19.71 -43.06 -30.46
C GLU A 263 -19.77 -42.25 -29.14
N GLU A 264 -19.91 -43.01 -28.04
CA GLU A 264 -19.51 -42.59 -26.69
C GLU A 264 -18.38 -43.51 -26.17
N THR A 265 -17.27 -42.89 -25.79
CA THR A 265 -16.17 -43.43 -24.99
C THR A 265 -16.61 -43.53 -23.52
N PRO A 266 -16.42 -44.65 -22.81
CA PRO A 266 -16.36 -44.65 -21.35
C PRO A 266 -14.91 -44.35 -20.93
N GLY A 267 -14.57 -43.67 -19.84
CA GLY A 267 -15.25 -43.32 -18.61
C GLY A 267 -14.15 -43.17 -17.53
N PRO A 268 -14.35 -42.35 -16.49
CA PRO A 268 -13.31 -41.92 -15.54
C PRO A 268 -13.27 -42.81 -14.28
N GLU A 269 -12.09 -42.98 -13.67
CA GLU A 269 -11.85 -43.51 -12.31
C GLU A 269 -10.36 -43.15 -12.03
N THR A 270 -9.94 -42.55 -10.93
CA THR A 270 -10.35 -42.70 -9.53
C THR A 270 -9.87 -41.48 -8.72
N ALA A 271 -10.62 -41.14 -7.66
CA ALA A 271 -10.21 -40.24 -6.59
C ALA A 271 -9.23 -40.93 -5.61
N THR A 272 -8.70 -40.14 -4.66
CA THR A 272 -7.93 -40.50 -3.44
C THR A 272 -6.46 -40.86 -3.72
N GLU A 273 -5.43 -40.31 -3.09
CA GLU A 273 -5.14 -39.80 -1.73
C GLU A 273 -4.11 -38.63 -1.93
N ASP A 274 -4.09 -37.48 -1.25
CA ASP A 274 -3.89 -37.25 0.18
C ASP A 274 -4.24 -35.79 0.53
N MET A 275 -5.09 -35.62 1.54
CA MET A 275 -5.14 -34.42 2.38
C MET A 275 -4.02 -34.54 3.42
N ALA A 276 -2.81 -34.06 3.10
CA ALA A 276 -1.71 -33.98 4.06
C ALA A 276 -0.59 -32.99 3.67
N ASP A 277 -0.90 -31.73 3.31
CA ASP A 277 0.10 -30.64 3.40
C ASP A 277 -0.55 -29.25 3.36
N MET A 278 -0.99 -28.72 4.50
CA MET A 278 -1.59 -27.37 4.61
C MET A 278 -0.57 -26.34 5.14
N ALA A 279 0.62 -26.33 4.54
CA ALA A 279 1.66 -25.33 4.73
C ALA A 279 2.35 -25.03 3.38
N GLY A 280 1.67 -24.31 2.46
CA GLY A 280 2.30 -23.79 1.24
C GLY A 280 1.52 -23.99 -0.05
N VAL A 281 0.49 -23.16 -0.28
CA VAL A 281 -0.02 -23.00 -1.65
C VAL A 281 1.01 -22.21 -2.45
N LYS A 282 1.83 -22.94 -3.21
CA LYS A 282 2.85 -22.41 -4.09
C LYS A 282 2.19 -21.73 -5.30
N VAL A 283 1.95 -20.42 -5.21
CA VAL A 283 1.38 -19.58 -6.30
C VAL A 283 2.17 -19.73 -7.60
N PHE A 284 3.49 -19.78 -7.47
CA PHE A 284 4.39 -20.03 -8.58
C PHE A 284 5.25 -21.26 -8.30
N ALA A 285 5.12 -22.31 -9.11
CA ALA A 285 5.81 -23.59 -9.01
C ALA A 285 7.34 -23.48 -9.05
N ASP A 286 7.88 -22.35 -9.49
CA ASP A 286 9.31 -22.03 -9.54
C ASP A 286 9.76 -20.98 -8.51
N LEU A 287 8.88 -20.62 -7.56
CA LEU A 287 9.19 -19.73 -6.45
C LEU A 287 9.24 -20.50 -5.14
N GLU A 288 10.44 -20.77 -4.65
CA GLU A 288 10.63 -21.45 -3.36
C GLU A 288 10.32 -20.51 -2.18
N PRO A 289 9.77 -21.01 -1.05
CA PRO A 289 9.44 -20.17 0.12
C PRO A 289 10.61 -19.36 0.70
N GLY A 290 11.86 -19.79 0.48
CA GLY A 290 13.07 -19.08 0.90
C GLY A 290 13.68 -18.14 -0.16
N HIS A 291 13.05 -18.00 -1.33
CA HIS A 291 13.60 -17.15 -2.39
C HIS A 291 13.56 -15.67 -1.96
N PRO A 292 14.66 -14.89 -2.12
CA PRO A 292 14.74 -13.51 -1.60
C PRO A 292 13.66 -12.55 -2.13
N ALA A 293 13.15 -12.80 -3.34
CA ALA A 293 12.09 -12.01 -3.95
C ALA A 293 10.67 -12.54 -3.67
N ALA A 294 10.50 -13.65 -2.95
CA ALA A 294 9.21 -14.34 -2.83
C ALA A 294 8.12 -13.41 -2.26
N GLU A 295 8.43 -12.72 -1.17
CA GLU A 295 7.53 -11.76 -0.54
C GLU A 295 7.14 -10.63 -1.49
N ALA A 296 8.12 -9.99 -2.14
CA ALA A 296 7.88 -8.92 -3.10
C ALA A 296 7.01 -9.37 -4.29
N ILE A 297 7.29 -10.56 -4.82
CA ILE A 297 6.55 -11.13 -5.95
C ILE A 297 5.10 -11.40 -5.54
N LEU A 298 4.88 -12.04 -4.38
CA LEU A 298 3.55 -12.35 -3.88
C LEU A 298 2.77 -11.08 -3.54
N PHE A 299 3.40 -10.10 -2.89
CA PHE A 299 2.81 -8.81 -2.56
C PHE A 299 2.28 -8.08 -3.80
N LEU A 300 3.11 -7.99 -4.84
CA LEU A 300 2.77 -7.31 -6.08
C LEU A 300 1.78 -8.13 -6.93
N TYR A 301 1.85 -9.46 -6.85
CA TYR A 301 0.94 -10.37 -7.55
C TYR A 301 -0.48 -10.23 -7.00
N ASN A 302 -0.62 -10.22 -5.67
CA ASN A 302 -1.90 -10.04 -4.98
C ASN A 302 -2.55 -8.67 -5.28
N ARG A 303 -1.76 -7.69 -5.72
CA ARG A 303 -2.22 -6.36 -6.15
C ARG A 303 -2.42 -6.24 -7.68
N GLY A 304 -2.25 -7.34 -8.41
CA GLY A 304 -2.39 -7.38 -9.87
C GLY A 304 -1.30 -6.66 -10.66
N ILE A 305 -0.27 -6.13 -9.98
CA ILE A 305 0.83 -5.38 -10.57
C ILE A 305 1.70 -6.36 -11.38
N VAL A 306 2.26 -7.39 -10.74
CA VAL A 306 3.00 -8.47 -11.42
C VAL A 306 2.10 -9.65 -11.74
N LYS A 307 2.47 -10.40 -12.79
CA LYS A 307 1.83 -11.65 -13.19
C LYS A 307 2.89 -12.68 -13.57
N GLY A 308 2.56 -13.96 -13.46
CA GLY A 308 3.37 -15.05 -13.99
C GLY A 308 3.41 -15.07 -15.51
N MET A 309 4.21 -15.97 -16.07
CA MET A 309 4.38 -16.21 -17.51
C MET A 309 3.40 -17.25 -18.06
N GLY A 310 2.54 -17.82 -17.20
CA GLY A 310 1.64 -18.93 -17.53
C GLY A 310 1.96 -20.17 -16.70
N GLU A 311 1.03 -21.12 -16.61
CA GLU A 311 1.23 -22.46 -16.02
C GLU A 311 1.76 -22.46 -14.57
N GLY A 312 1.45 -21.41 -13.80
CA GLY A 312 1.98 -21.26 -12.44
C GLY A 312 3.49 -20.99 -12.40
N ILE A 313 4.08 -20.41 -13.44
CA ILE A 313 5.51 -20.07 -13.49
C ILE A 313 5.70 -18.56 -13.39
N PHE A 314 6.55 -18.10 -12.47
CA PHE A 314 6.95 -16.68 -12.39
C PHE A 314 8.16 -16.38 -13.26
N ALA A 315 9.11 -17.30 -13.35
CA ALA A 315 10.42 -17.18 -13.96
C ALA A 315 11.29 -16.07 -13.34
N PRO A 316 11.69 -16.19 -12.05
CA PRO A 316 12.34 -15.11 -11.29
C PRO A 316 13.67 -14.65 -11.88
N THR A 317 14.43 -15.57 -12.49
CA THR A 317 15.77 -15.31 -13.05
C THR A 317 15.74 -14.80 -14.49
N LEU A 318 14.59 -14.83 -15.17
CA LEU A 318 14.53 -14.35 -16.55
C LEU A 318 14.66 -12.82 -16.60
N PRO A 319 15.44 -12.28 -17.56
CA PRO A 319 15.50 -10.85 -17.80
C PRO A 319 14.12 -10.28 -18.13
N LEU A 320 13.80 -9.14 -17.54
CA LEU A 320 12.57 -8.40 -17.80
C LEU A 320 12.72 -7.61 -19.10
N SER A 321 11.78 -7.73 -20.04
CA SER A 321 11.79 -6.88 -21.23
C SER A 321 11.31 -5.46 -20.91
N ARG A 322 11.73 -4.48 -21.72
CA ARG A 322 11.27 -3.08 -21.57
C ARG A 322 9.75 -2.95 -21.67
N ALA A 323 9.11 -3.71 -22.56
CA ALA A 323 7.64 -3.77 -22.64
C ALA A 323 7.00 -4.29 -21.36
N GLN A 324 7.56 -5.37 -20.77
CA GLN A 324 7.08 -5.91 -19.51
C GLN A 324 7.28 -4.92 -18.37
N ALA A 325 8.45 -4.29 -18.26
CA ALA A 325 8.74 -3.30 -17.23
C ALA A 325 7.73 -2.14 -17.24
N VAL A 326 7.45 -1.57 -18.41
CA VAL A 326 6.47 -0.47 -18.53
C VAL A 326 5.05 -0.95 -18.22
N ALA A 327 4.69 -2.16 -18.62
CA ALA A 327 3.39 -2.74 -18.29
C ALA A 327 3.20 -3.00 -16.79
N LEU A 328 4.29 -3.23 -16.03
CA LEU A 328 4.24 -3.28 -14.57
C LEU A 328 4.08 -1.88 -13.97
N LEU A 329 4.88 -0.92 -14.43
CA LEU A 329 4.89 0.45 -13.89
C LEU A 329 3.56 1.19 -14.10
N ILE A 330 2.87 0.97 -15.22
CA ILE A 330 1.59 1.65 -15.49
C ILE A 330 0.43 1.12 -14.62
N LYS A 331 0.61 -0.04 -13.98
CA LYS A 331 -0.37 -0.61 -13.05
C LYS A 331 -0.18 -0.14 -11.61
N PHE A 332 0.85 0.67 -11.36
CA PHE A 332 1.03 1.35 -10.10
C PHE A 332 -0.14 2.33 -9.87
N PRO A 333 -0.48 2.68 -8.62
CA PRO A 333 -1.49 3.69 -8.34
C PRO A 333 -0.99 5.09 -8.75
N LEU A 334 -1.37 5.54 -9.95
CA LEU A 334 -0.90 6.80 -10.54
C LEU A 334 -2.01 7.86 -10.65
N GLU A 335 -1.68 9.11 -10.32
CA GLU A 335 -2.38 10.34 -10.72
C GLU A 335 -2.17 10.58 -12.23
N THR A 336 -3.07 10.04 -13.04
CA THR A 336 -2.99 10.11 -14.52
C THR A 336 -3.41 11.47 -15.10
N ASP A 337 -3.91 12.38 -14.26
CA ASP A 337 -4.21 13.77 -14.57
C ASP A 337 -2.96 14.67 -14.57
N ARG A 338 -1.89 14.26 -13.87
CA ARG A 338 -0.57 14.88 -13.98
C ARG A 338 0.08 14.51 -15.31
N LYS A 339 0.17 15.50 -16.20
CA LYS A 339 0.89 15.35 -17.48
C LYS A 339 2.31 15.91 -17.34
N GLY A 340 3.31 15.04 -17.44
CA GLY A 340 4.67 15.46 -17.75
C GLY A 340 4.75 16.09 -19.14
N PRO A 341 5.88 16.69 -19.53
CA PRO A 341 6.06 17.15 -20.90
C PRO A 341 5.84 15.96 -21.85
N PRO A 342 4.94 16.08 -22.85
CA PRO A 342 4.60 14.97 -23.71
C PRO A 342 5.83 14.51 -24.48
N SER A 343 6.18 13.24 -24.35
CA SER A 343 7.05 12.57 -25.31
C SER A 343 6.28 12.40 -26.63
N PRO A 344 6.94 12.36 -27.79
CA PRO A 344 6.28 12.16 -29.08
C PRO A 344 5.28 10.98 -29.12
N GLY A 345 5.35 9.99 -28.22
CA GLY A 345 4.31 8.96 -28.02
C GLY A 345 4.10 8.01 -29.20
N THR A 346 4.75 8.30 -30.33
CA THR A 346 4.83 7.53 -31.55
C THR A 346 6.25 6.97 -31.64
N PHE A 347 6.42 5.70 -31.28
CA PHE A 347 7.65 4.97 -31.53
C PHE A 347 7.47 4.13 -32.80
N GLU A 348 8.49 4.10 -33.66
CA GLU A 348 8.41 3.44 -34.97
C GLU A 348 8.29 1.91 -34.87
N ASP A 349 8.74 1.33 -33.75
CA ASP A 349 8.77 -0.10 -33.48
C ASP A 349 7.62 -0.59 -32.58
N LEU A 350 6.58 0.23 -32.39
CA LEU A 350 5.34 -0.22 -31.77
C LEU A 350 4.39 -0.84 -32.80
N GLU A 351 4.31 -2.16 -32.76
CA GLU A 351 3.32 -2.89 -33.53
C GLU A 351 1.88 -2.56 -33.07
N SER A 352 1.01 -2.25 -34.05
CA SER A 352 -0.40 -1.99 -33.80
C SER A 352 -1.08 -3.27 -33.30
N GLY A 353 -1.71 -3.21 -32.12
CA GLY A 353 -2.42 -4.35 -31.53
C GLY A 353 -1.57 -5.26 -30.65
N ALA A 354 -0.25 -5.04 -30.52
CA ALA A 354 0.56 -5.78 -29.55
C ALA A 354 0.10 -5.49 -28.10
N TRP A 355 0.18 -6.50 -27.23
CA TRP A 355 -0.36 -6.45 -25.86
C TRP A 355 0.24 -5.30 -25.01
N TYR A 356 1.49 -4.90 -25.30
CA TYR A 356 2.18 -3.82 -24.58
C TYR A 356 1.88 -2.43 -25.15
N THR A 357 1.36 -2.32 -26.37
CA THR A 357 1.16 -1.03 -27.06
C THR A 357 0.27 -0.06 -26.27
N PRO A 358 -0.85 -0.49 -25.65
CA PRO A 358 -1.66 0.40 -24.81
C PRO A 358 -0.88 0.93 -23.59
N ALA A 359 -0.14 0.06 -22.91
CA ALA A 359 0.65 0.44 -21.73
C ALA A 359 1.77 1.43 -22.07
N VAL A 360 2.49 1.18 -23.17
CA VAL A 360 3.57 2.07 -23.64
C VAL A 360 3.03 3.43 -24.05
N LYS A 361 1.90 3.48 -24.76
CA LYS A 361 1.25 4.74 -25.14
C LYS A 361 0.76 5.52 -23.91
N ALA A 362 0.18 4.84 -22.92
CA ALA A 362 -0.25 5.47 -21.68
C ALA A 362 0.94 6.06 -20.91
N ALA A 363 2.01 5.27 -20.73
CA ALA A 363 3.23 5.73 -20.06
C ALA A 363 3.90 6.91 -20.80
N ALA A 364 3.97 6.87 -22.12
CA ALA A 364 4.50 8.00 -22.91
C ALA A 364 3.60 9.24 -22.82
N GLY A 365 2.27 9.04 -22.81
CA GLY A 365 1.27 10.12 -22.74
C GLY A 365 1.29 10.91 -21.43
N ILE A 366 1.65 10.27 -20.31
CA ILE A 366 1.86 10.96 -19.03
C ILE A 366 3.30 11.47 -18.87
N GLY A 367 4.22 11.13 -19.78
CA GLY A 367 5.62 11.53 -19.71
C GLY A 367 6.50 10.65 -18.82
N LEU A 368 6.07 9.43 -18.49
CA LEU A 368 6.84 8.46 -17.70
C LEU A 368 8.07 7.92 -18.48
N LEU A 369 7.97 7.87 -19.81
CA LEU A 369 9.06 7.42 -20.69
C LEU A 369 9.13 8.25 -21.97
N SER A 370 10.30 8.27 -22.62
CA SER A 370 10.54 9.07 -23.82
C SER A 370 11.12 8.31 -25.03
N GLY A 371 11.35 7.00 -24.91
CA GLY A 371 12.00 6.20 -25.96
C GLY A 371 13.50 6.50 -26.11
N TYR A 372 14.07 6.10 -27.24
CA TYR A 372 15.46 6.37 -27.63
C TYR A 372 15.53 7.51 -28.66
N GLU A 373 16.73 8.05 -28.88
CA GLU A 373 16.98 9.15 -29.83
C GLU A 373 16.62 8.82 -31.28
N ASP A 374 16.58 7.53 -31.62
CA ASP A 374 16.19 6.99 -32.93
C ASP A 374 14.67 6.79 -33.07
N ASN A 375 13.86 7.37 -32.17
CA ASN A 375 12.40 7.19 -32.09
C ASN A 375 11.95 5.74 -31.86
N SER A 376 12.82 4.84 -31.37
CA SER A 376 12.44 3.47 -30.98
C SER A 376 12.07 3.37 -29.49
N PHE A 377 11.26 2.37 -29.13
CA PHE A 377 10.97 1.97 -27.74
C PHE A 377 11.78 0.73 -27.31
N ARG A 378 12.03 -0.17 -28.27
CA ARG A 378 12.70 -1.48 -28.16
C ARG A 378 11.97 -2.43 -27.21
N PRO A 379 10.71 -2.82 -27.50
CA PRO A 379 9.84 -3.53 -26.57
C PRO A 379 10.39 -4.89 -26.08
N ALA A 380 11.07 -5.63 -26.97
CA ALA A 380 11.63 -6.94 -26.66
C ALA A 380 13.02 -6.89 -26.01
N SER A 381 13.69 -5.73 -25.99
CA SER A 381 15.01 -5.63 -25.39
C SER A 381 14.92 -5.77 -23.86
N PRO A 382 15.86 -6.48 -23.21
CA PRO A 382 15.96 -6.49 -21.77
C PRO A 382 16.15 -5.08 -21.21
N ILE A 383 15.44 -4.74 -20.15
CA ILE A 383 15.68 -3.49 -19.43
C ILE A 383 16.87 -3.67 -18.50
N ASN A 384 17.80 -2.71 -18.48
CA ASN A 384 18.89 -2.72 -17.52
C ASN A 384 18.53 -1.99 -16.22
N GLY A 385 19.32 -2.20 -15.16
CA GLY A 385 19.09 -1.60 -13.85
C GLY A 385 19.01 -0.06 -13.88
N ALA A 386 19.85 0.60 -14.66
CA ALA A 386 19.87 2.06 -14.80
C ALA A 386 18.58 2.60 -15.46
N GLU A 387 18.10 1.93 -16.50
CA GLU A 387 16.83 2.27 -17.17
C GLU A 387 15.64 2.07 -16.24
N PHE A 388 15.60 0.94 -15.53
CA PHE A 388 14.52 0.66 -14.58
C PHE A 388 14.52 1.67 -13.42
N ALA A 389 15.69 2.00 -12.87
CA ALA A 389 15.85 3.01 -11.84
C ALA A 389 15.41 4.41 -12.31
N ALA A 390 15.74 4.78 -13.54
CA ALA A 390 15.29 6.05 -14.12
C ALA A 390 13.77 6.10 -14.29
N LEU A 391 13.13 5.00 -14.70
CA LEU A 391 11.68 4.91 -14.80
C LEU A 391 11.02 4.98 -13.42
N LEU A 392 11.51 4.24 -12.42
CA LEU A 392 11.00 4.28 -11.05
C LEU A 392 11.12 5.69 -10.44
N CYS A 393 12.26 6.36 -10.65
CA CYS A 393 12.45 7.72 -10.15
C CYS A 393 11.51 8.73 -10.85
N ARG A 394 11.15 8.52 -12.12
CA ARG A 394 10.14 9.35 -12.80
C ARG A 394 8.73 9.05 -12.31
N LEU A 395 8.44 7.77 -12.00
CA LEU A 395 7.15 7.30 -11.51
C LEU A 395 6.66 8.12 -10.33
N GLU A 396 7.56 8.48 -9.41
CA GLU A 396 7.31 9.31 -8.21
C GLU A 396 6.50 10.59 -8.47
N ASN A 397 6.70 11.22 -9.62
CA ASN A 397 5.98 12.46 -9.95
C ASN A 397 4.49 12.23 -10.24
N PHE A 398 4.13 10.99 -10.54
CA PHE A 398 2.82 10.56 -10.97
C PHE A 398 2.13 9.68 -9.93
N VAL A 399 2.74 9.34 -8.79
CA VAL A 399 2.05 8.61 -7.72
C VAL A 399 1.12 9.55 -6.96
N ILE A 400 -0.02 9.03 -6.49
CA ILE A 400 -0.98 9.75 -5.65
C ILE A 400 -0.27 10.25 -4.39
N LYS A 401 -0.20 11.57 -4.18
CA LYS A 401 0.45 12.19 -3.01
C LYS A 401 -0.60 12.83 -2.11
N SER A 402 -1.06 12.12 -1.09
CA SER A 402 -1.85 12.70 0.00
C SER A 402 -0.95 13.08 1.19
N LEU A 403 -0.35 14.28 1.07
CA LEU A 403 0.11 15.19 2.15
C LEU A 403 1.38 14.84 2.99
N GLU A 404 2.23 15.88 3.04
CA GLU A 404 3.39 16.24 3.89
C GLU A 404 4.06 15.22 4.84
N VAL A 405 5.32 14.92 4.50
CA VAL A 405 6.33 14.14 5.23
C VAL A 405 6.59 14.64 6.67
N PRO A 406 6.47 13.80 7.71
CA PRO A 406 7.15 14.02 8.99
C PRO A 406 8.64 13.70 8.83
N ALA A 407 9.47 14.70 9.07
CA ALA A 407 10.92 14.59 9.06
C ALA A 407 11.43 13.79 10.26
N ASN A 408 11.30 12.45 10.25
CA ASN A 408 11.98 11.58 11.22
C ASN A 408 12.28 10.18 10.64
N THR A 409 13.06 10.13 9.55
CA THR A 409 13.76 8.90 9.12
C THR A 409 15.16 8.82 9.75
N GLY A 410 15.25 9.14 11.05
CA GLY A 410 16.51 9.28 11.78
C GLY A 410 17.11 7.97 12.29
N GLU A 411 16.33 6.91 12.43
CA GLU A 411 16.79 5.67 13.07
C GLU A 411 17.28 4.59 12.08
N ALA A 412 16.95 4.71 10.79
CA ALA A 412 17.51 3.85 9.74
C ALA A 412 18.93 4.27 9.28
N LEU A 413 19.50 5.34 9.85
CA LEU A 413 20.78 5.92 9.42
C LEU A 413 22.00 5.45 10.24
N LYS A 414 21.81 4.65 11.30
CA LYS A 414 22.93 4.17 12.13
C LYS A 414 23.67 2.94 11.58
N GLU A 415 23.12 2.25 10.57
CA GLU A 415 23.82 1.18 9.84
C GLU A 415 24.69 1.71 8.68
N ALA A 416 24.55 3.00 8.34
CA ALA A 416 25.12 3.59 7.13
C ALA A 416 26.66 3.81 7.13
N GLU A 417 27.38 3.55 8.22
CA GLU A 417 28.85 3.69 8.23
C GLU A 417 29.58 2.50 7.59
N LEU A 418 28.93 1.34 7.40
CA LEU A 418 29.51 0.19 6.68
C LEU A 418 29.25 0.24 5.16
N ALA A 419 28.35 1.11 4.69
CA ALA A 419 27.77 1.09 3.34
C ALA A 419 28.42 2.04 2.30
N SER A 420 29.43 2.83 2.66
CA SER A 420 29.98 3.84 1.73
C SER A 420 30.63 3.23 0.48
N GLY A 421 31.34 2.10 0.62
CA GLY A 421 32.07 1.49 -0.51
C GLY A 421 31.16 0.84 -1.57
N LEU A 422 30.08 0.18 -1.17
CA LEU A 422 29.14 -0.44 -2.11
C LEU A 422 28.31 0.61 -2.86
N ARG A 423 27.91 1.69 -2.17
CA ARG A 423 27.22 2.83 -2.80
C ARG A 423 28.10 3.44 -3.89
N GLU A 424 29.36 3.72 -3.59
CA GLU A 424 30.32 4.24 -4.57
C GLU A 424 30.55 3.27 -5.73
N ALA A 425 30.66 1.96 -5.46
CA ALA A 425 30.84 0.96 -6.51
C ALA A 425 29.66 0.94 -7.49
N VAL A 426 28.42 0.98 -6.99
CA VAL A 426 27.22 1.06 -7.84
C VAL A 426 27.19 2.36 -8.63
N LEU A 427 27.45 3.51 -7.98
CA LEU A 427 27.46 4.81 -8.65
C LEU A 427 28.54 4.91 -9.74
N ASN A 428 29.74 4.36 -9.50
CA ASN A 428 30.84 4.35 -10.47
C ASN A 428 30.53 3.51 -11.72
N LYS A 429 29.72 2.45 -11.58
CA LYS A 429 29.24 1.64 -12.71
C LYS A 429 28.02 2.27 -13.41
N THR A 430 27.34 3.21 -12.77
CA THR A 430 26.12 3.84 -13.28
C THR A 430 26.44 4.75 -14.47
N PRO A 431 25.72 4.65 -15.60
CA PRO A 431 25.85 5.61 -16.69
C PRO A 431 25.56 7.04 -16.21
N PRO A 432 26.31 8.07 -16.67
CA PRO A 432 26.14 9.44 -16.18
C PRO A 432 24.69 9.97 -16.25
N TRP A 433 23.94 9.60 -17.30
CA TRP A 433 22.55 10.03 -17.48
C TRP A 433 21.58 9.44 -16.42
N ALA A 434 21.94 8.32 -15.78
CA ALA A 434 21.14 7.65 -14.76
C ALA A 434 21.64 7.91 -13.34
N ALA A 435 22.78 8.57 -13.17
CA ALA A 435 23.45 8.75 -11.88
C ALA A 435 22.53 9.39 -10.83
N ASN A 436 21.82 10.45 -11.20
CA ASN A 436 20.88 11.12 -10.30
C ASN A 436 19.72 10.22 -9.88
N SER A 437 19.16 9.43 -10.81
CA SER A 437 18.06 8.52 -10.52
C SER A 437 18.49 7.40 -9.58
N VAL A 438 19.64 6.76 -9.85
CA VAL A 438 20.17 5.69 -9.00
C VAL A 438 20.54 6.24 -7.62
N ALA A 439 21.23 7.38 -7.55
CA ALA A 439 21.57 8.02 -6.28
C ALA A 439 20.31 8.38 -5.47
N ALA A 440 19.26 8.86 -6.12
CA ALA A 440 18.01 9.19 -5.45
C ALA A 440 17.30 7.94 -4.90
N LEU A 441 17.27 6.82 -5.63
CA LEU A 441 16.71 5.57 -5.14
C LEU A 441 17.54 4.95 -4.00
N ILE A 442 18.87 5.10 -4.02
CA ILE A 442 19.76 4.72 -2.91
C ILE A 442 19.43 5.56 -1.67
N LYS A 443 19.36 6.89 -1.84
CA LYS A 443 19.03 7.82 -0.74
C LYS A 443 17.70 7.49 -0.06
N ARG A 444 16.74 6.97 -0.82
CA ARG A 444 15.40 6.60 -0.36
C ARG A 444 15.30 5.18 0.21
N GLY A 445 16.39 4.40 0.20
CA GLY A 445 16.38 3.01 0.64
C GLY A 445 15.64 2.03 -0.28
N ILE A 446 15.15 2.49 -1.44
CA ILE A 446 14.56 1.65 -2.48
C ILE A 446 15.64 0.72 -3.06
N ILE A 447 16.82 1.28 -3.34
CA ILE A 447 18.06 0.49 -3.50
C ILE A 447 18.76 0.51 -2.14
N GLY A 448 18.36 -0.40 -1.26
CA GLY A 448 18.90 -0.53 0.09
C GLY A 448 20.18 -1.35 0.14
N GLU A 449 20.65 -1.65 1.36
CA GLU A 449 21.95 -2.34 1.54
C GLU A 449 22.00 -3.74 0.91
N LYS A 450 20.90 -4.49 1.02
CA LYS A 450 20.78 -5.82 0.39
C LYS A 450 20.83 -5.70 -1.14
N GLU A 451 20.21 -4.68 -1.70
CA GLU A 451 20.18 -4.44 -3.15
C GLU A 451 21.53 -3.95 -3.67
N LEU A 452 22.25 -3.12 -2.92
CA LEU A 452 23.59 -2.65 -3.28
C LEU A 452 24.59 -3.79 -3.54
N ALA A 453 24.37 -4.97 -2.96
CA ALA A 453 25.21 -6.15 -3.16
C ALA A 453 25.06 -6.80 -4.54
N TRP A 454 23.91 -6.65 -5.21
CA TRP A 454 23.62 -7.31 -6.50
C TRP A 454 23.17 -6.35 -7.60
N PHE A 455 22.82 -5.10 -7.29
CA PHE A 455 22.32 -4.15 -8.27
C PHE A 455 23.44 -3.68 -9.21
N GLU A 456 23.33 -4.11 -10.47
CA GLU A 456 24.29 -3.80 -11.54
C GLU A 456 23.63 -2.89 -12.59
N PRO A 457 23.90 -1.55 -12.58
CA PRO A 457 23.15 -0.58 -13.40
C PRO A 457 23.18 -0.83 -14.92
N ARG A 458 24.24 -1.47 -15.42
CA ARG A 458 24.43 -1.74 -16.85
C ARG A 458 23.97 -3.13 -17.28
N GLN A 459 23.62 -3.99 -16.32
CA GLN A 459 23.19 -5.36 -16.62
C GLN A 459 21.67 -5.44 -16.72
N PRO A 460 21.14 -6.40 -17.50
CA PRO A 460 19.72 -6.71 -17.52
C PRO A 460 19.20 -7.00 -16.12
N LEU A 461 18.05 -6.42 -15.79
CA LEU A 461 17.36 -6.69 -14.54
C LEU A 461 16.48 -7.93 -14.69
N SER A 462 16.58 -8.87 -13.77
CA SER A 462 15.68 -10.03 -13.70
C SER A 462 14.28 -9.63 -13.23
N ARG A 463 13.30 -10.50 -13.47
CA ARG A 463 11.93 -10.32 -12.98
C ARG A 463 11.84 -10.24 -11.46
N ALA A 464 12.65 -11.04 -10.75
CA ALA A 464 12.71 -11.01 -9.30
C ALA A 464 13.29 -9.70 -8.76
N GLU A 465 14.41 -9.24 -9.31
CA GLU A 465 15.06 -7.98 -8.91
C GLU A 465 14.15 -6.77 -9.18
N ALA A 466 13.48 -6.76 -10.34
CA ALA A 466 12.49 -5.74 -10.67
C ALA A 466 11.30 -5.74 -9.69
N ALA A 467 10.82 -6.92 -9.28
CA ALA A 467 9.75 -7.05 -8.30
C ALA A 467 10.19 -6.51 -6.93
N ILE A 468 11.41 -6.79 -6.47
CA ILE A 468 11.94 -6.23 -5.21
C ILE A 468 11.95 -4.70 -5.25
N LEU A 469 12.52 -4.11 -6.30
CA LEU A 469 12.61 -2.66 -6.43
C LEU A 469 11.23 -1.99 -6.56
N LEU A 470 10.31 -2.62 -7.30
CA LEU A 470 8.95 -2.11 -7.47
C LEU A 470 8.13 -2.20 -6.17
N TRP A 471 8.31 -3.28 -5.40
CA TRP A 471 7.69 -3.45 -4.09
C TRP A 471 8.20 -2.42 -3.09
N LYS A 472 9.52 -2.22 -3.01
CA LYS A 472 10.11 -1.18 -2.16
C LYS A 472 9.66 0.22 -2.55
N ALA A 473 9.61 0.51 -3.85
CA ALA A 473 9.04 1.76 -4.35
C ALA A 473 7.56 1.90 -3.95
N TYR A 474 6.78 0.81 -4.01
CA TYR A 474 5.37 0.81 -3.61
C TYR A 474 5.21 1.16 -2.13
N LEU A 475 5.97 0.51 -1.25
CA LEU A 475 5.95 0.83 0.17
C LEU A 475 6.40 2.27 0.41
N TYR A 476 7.51 2.70 -0.17
CA TYR A 476 8.03 4.05 0.00
C TYR A 476 7.03 5.13 -0.44
N TYR A 477 6.34 4.94 -1.58
CA TYR A 477 5.38 5.92 -2.09
C TYR A 477 3.98 5.84 -1.46
N GLN A 478 3.69 4.83 -0.63
CA GLN A 478 2.43 4.71 0.11
C GLN A 478 2.54 5.08 1.60
N ILE A 479 3.76 5.17 2.15
CA ILE A 479 4.00 5.56 3.56
C ILE A 479 3.79 7.08 3.80
N ASP A 480 3.61 7.90 2.76
CA ASP A 480 3.15 9.29 2.86
C ASP A 480 1.63 9.43 2.60
N ALA A 481 0.82 8.45 3.03
CA ALA A 481 -0.65 8.47 2.91
C ALA A 481 -1.38 8.01 4.19
N SER A 482 -0.70 8.05 5.34
CA SER A 482 -1.28 7.77 6.66
C SER A 482 -1.52 9.05 7.44
#